data_AF-A0A7C6J1J3-F1
#
_entry.id   AF-A0A7C6J1J3-F1
#
_cell.length_a   1.000
_cell.length_b   1.000
_cell.length_c   1.000
_cell.angle_alpha   90.00
_cell.angle_beta   90.00
_cell.angle_gamma   90.00
#
_symmetry.space_group_name_H-M   'P 1'
#
loop_
_entity.id
_entity.type
_entity.pdbx_description
1 polymer ?
#
loop_
_entity_poly.entity_id
_entity_poly.type
_entity_poly.pdbx_seq_one_letter_code
_entity_poly.pdbx_strand_id
1 'polypeptide(L)'
;MAEITKNKPSKDEINKTLNAAKEEADAKINELKQQIKALKAETAEKIKKIKADAKANPVRFEVDKVEIEKIKEKYAELIKQAKSEYRDHKYYNKLKETPAEKAARLEKIKAAKAAYLERIKGKSPDEVAHEKALYQAEIEEIMKTKTNYANTMSKMQMVFQDPIASLNPRMIVKDIISEGLVIRGERNKAVIEEKVNKILDMVGLIPDHATRYPHEFSGGQRQRIGIARALIVDPDFIIADEPISALDVSIQAQILNLLNDLKKELGLTILFIAHDLSVVKYFCDRIAVMYYGKIVELASSEELFQNPLHPYTKSLLSAIPQPDPIYEAKRVRVGYDPSIHNYTVDKPKLVEIKPGHFIYANEAELKNYRAILGIEE
;
A
#
# COMPACT_ATOMS: atom_id res chain seq x y z
N MET A 1 -28.26 -19.13 -0.50
CA MET A 1 -26.82 -18.80 -0.66
C MET A 1 -26.29 -18.97 -2.09
N ALA A 2 -27.01 -19.56 -3.05
CA ALA A 2 -26.48 -19.88 -4.38
C ALA A 2 -26.86 -18.94 -5.55
N GLU A 3 -27.56 -17.82 -5.33
CA GLU A 3 -28.02 -16.94 -6.43
C GLU A 3 -27.39 -15.53 -6.46
N ILE A 4 -26.47 -15.19 -5.56
CA ILE A 4 -25.90 -13.82 -5.46
C ILE A 4 -24.64 -13.64 -6.34
N THR A 5 -24.15 -14.68 -7.02
CA THR A 5 -22.86 -14.64 -7.73
C THR A 5 -22.93 -14.26 -9.22
N LYS A 6 -24.11 -14.08 -9.82
CA LYS A 6 -24.23 -13.94 -11.29
C LYS A 6 -24.06 -12.55 -11.89
N ASN A 7 -23.79 -11.50 -11.10
CA ASN A 7 -23.64 -10.13 -11.64
C ASN A 7 -22.52 -9.33 -10.98
N LYS A 8 -21.45 -10.00 -10.54
CA LYS A 8 -20.25 -9.31 -10.04
C LYS A 8 -19.32 -9.06 -11.24
N PRO A 9 -19.03 -7.79 -11.61
CA PRO A 9 -18.10 -7.52 -12.71
C PRO A 9 -16.75 -8.19 -12.42
N SER A 10 -16.12 -8.74 -13.46
CA SER A 10 -14.87 -9.47 -13.28
C SER A 10 -13.77 -8.54 -12.76
N LYS A 11 -12.77 -9.10 -12.07
CA LYS A 11 -11.63 -8.34 -11.53
C LYS A 11 -10.94 -7.52 -12.64
N ASP A 12 -10.97 -8.02 -13.87
CA ASP A 12 -10.39 -7.35 -15.05
C ASP A 12 -11.26 -6.20 -15.57
N GLU A 13 -12.59 -6.32 -15.53
CA GLU A 13 -13.51 -5.24 -15.89
C GLU A 13 -13.46 -4.09 -14.89
N ILE A 14 -13.36 -4.40 -13.60
CA ILE A 14 -13.17 -3.42 -12.53
C ILE A 14 -11.80 -2.73 -12.70
N ASN A 15 -10.73 -3.49 -12.94
CA ASN A 15 -9.39 -2.92 -13.13
C ASN A 15 -9.32 -2.03 -14.38
N LYS A 16 -9.99 -2.43 -15.47
CA LYS A 16 -10.02 -1.66 -16.72
C LYS A 16 -10.77 -0.34 -16.57
N THR A 17 -11.92 -0.34 -15.89
CA THR A 17 -12.68 0.89 -15.59
C THR A 17 -11.94 1.78 -14.58
N LEU A 18 -11.29 1.20 -13.57
CA LEU A 18 -10.52 1.95 -12.57
C LEU A 18 -9.26 2.59 -13.18
N ASN A 19 -8.58 1.89 -14.09
CA ASN A 19 -7.41 2.42 -14.78
C ASN A 19 -7.81 3.53 -15.77
N ALA A 20 -8.90 3.36 -16.52
CA ALA A 20 -9.40 4.40 -17.41
C ALA A 20 -9.78 5.69 -16.65
N ALA A 21 -10.47 5.57 -15.51
CA ALA A 21 -10.84 6.72 -14.68
C ALA A 21 -9.62 7.39 -14.01
N LYS A 22 -8.60 6.61 -13.62
CA LYS A 22 -7.33 7.15 -13.11
C LYS A 22 -6.53 7.86 -14.18
N GLU A 23 -6.43 7.28 -15.38
CA GLU A 23 -5.74 7.87 -16.52
C GLU A 23 -6.40 9.19 -16.95
N GLU A 24 -7.74 9.25 -16.97
CA GLU A 24 -8.48 10.48 -17.26
C GLU A 24 -8.23 11.56 -16.18
N ALA A 25 -8.25 11.18 -14.90
CA ALA A 25 -7.98 12.09 -13.79
C ALA A 25 -6.52 12.60 -13.81
N ASP A 26 -5.54 11.73 -14.08
CA ASP A 26 -4.13 12.08 -14.17
C ASP A 26 -3.84 12.94 -15.40
N ALA A 27 -4.53 12.69 -16.52
CA ALA A 27 -4.50 13.55 -17.71
C ALA A 27 -5.03 14.94 -17.38
N LYS A 28 -6.17 15.05 -16.69
CA LYS A 28 -6.76 16.33 -16.26
C LYS A 28 -5.85 17.09 -15.29
N ILE A 29 -5.23 16.39 -14.35
CA ILE A 29 -4.28 16.97 -13.39
C ILE A 29 -3.04 17.50 -14.12
N ASN A 30 -2.53 16.78 -15.11
CA ASN A 30 -1.37 17.21 -15.90
C ASN A 30 -1.72 18.39 -16.83
N GLU A 31 -2.91 18.39 -17.44
CA GLU A 31 -3.44 19.51 -18.21
C GLU A 31 -3.48 20.79 -17.36
N LEU A 32 -4.07 20.72 -16.17
CA LEU A 32 -4.16 21.85 -15.24
C LEU A 32 -2.78 22.32 -14.75
N LYS A 33 -1.84 21.40 -14.49
CA LYS A 33 -0.45 21.76 -14.14
C LYS A 33 0.24 22.52 -15.27
N GLN A 34 0.03 22.09 -16.52
CA GLN A 34 0.59 22.76 -17.69
C GLN A 34 -0.03 24.14 -17.89
N GLN A 35 -1.35 24.29 -17.74
CA GLN A 35 -2.03 25.59 -17.81
C GLN A 35 -1.53 26.56 -16.74
N ILE A 36 -1.38 26.11 -15.49
CA ILE A 36 -0.81 26.93 -14.40
C ILE A 36 0.62 27.36 -14.71
N LYS A 37 1.44 26.45 -15.28
CA LYS A 37 2.82 26.76 -15.65
C LYS A 37 2.88 27.77 -16.81
N ALA A 38 2.02 27.61 -17.81
CA ALA A 38 1.91 28.52 -18.96
C ALA A 38 1.47 29.93 -18.53
N LEU A 39 0.39 30.03 -17.72
CA LEU A 39 -0.10 31.31 -17.21
C LEU A 39 0.97 32.05 -16.37
N LYS A 40 1.75 31.32 -15.58
CA LYS A 40 2.88 31.90 -14.82
C LYS A 40 3.98 32.43 -15.73
N ALA A 41 4.33 31.68 -16.77
CA ALA A 41 5.35 32.09 -17.74
C ALA A 41 4.91 33.33 -18.53
N GLU A 42 3.67 33.34 -19.03
CA GLU A 42 3.09 34.46 -19.76
C GLU A 42 3.03 35.74 -18.90
N THR A 43 2.63 35.59 -17.62
CA THR A 43 2.60 36.70 -16.66
C THR A 43 4.00 37.27 -16.43
N ALA A 44 5.00 36.39 -16.27
CA ALA A 44 6.40 36.80 -16.08
C ALA A 44 6.96 37.53 -17.32
N GLU A 45 6.61 37.06 -18.52
CA GLU A 45 7.03 37.67 -19.79
C GLU A 45 6.40 39.05 -19.99
N LYS A 46 5.10 39.20 -19.72
CA LYS A 46 4.40 40.49 -19.77
C LYS A 46 4.99 41.50 -18.79
N ILE A 47 5.26 41.08 -17.54
CA ILE A 47 5.93 41.93 -16.54
C ILE A 47 7.34 42.32 -16.99
N LYS A 48 8.09 41.39 -17.61
CA LYS A 48 9.44 41.67 -18.12
C LYS A 48 9.41 42.69 -19.26
N LYS A 49 8.43 42.61 -20.16
CA LYS A 49 8.26 43.54 -21.29
C LYS A 49 7.93 44.96 -20.80
N ILE A 50 6.97 45.08 -19.88
CA ILE A 50 6.61 46.37 -19.26
C ILE A 50 7.81 47.00 -18.54
N LYS A 51 8.61 46.21 -17.82
CA LYS A 51 9.84 46.70 -17.16
C LYS A 51 10.93 47.11 -18.15
N ALA A 52 11.05 46.42 -19.28
CA ALA A 52 12.01 46.76 -20.32
C ALA A 52 11.62 48.05 -21.05
N ASP A 53 10.34 48.21 -21.38
CA ASP A 53 9.79 49.41 -22.03
C ASP A 53 9.92 50.64 -21.12
N ALA A 54 9.65 50.49 -19.81
CA ALA A 54 9.87 51.55 -18.82
C ALA A 54 11.35 51.94 -18.65
N LYS A 55 12.28 51.00 -18.86
CA LYS A 55 13.72 51.26 -18.78
C LYS A 55 14.27 51.95 -20.04
N ALA A 56 13.63 51.75 -21.20
CA ALA A 56 14.04 52.32 -22.48
C ALA A 56 13.59 53.78 -22.69
N ASN A 57 12.54 54.26 -21.99
CA ASN A 57 12.06 55.64 -22.07
C ASN A 57 11.71 56.21 -20.66
N PRO A 58 12.70 56.74 -19.92
CA PRO A 58 12.53 57.09 -18.50
C PRO A 58 11.64 58.31 -18.22
N VAL A 59 11.36 59.16 -19.22
CA VAL A 59 10.71 60.47 -19.02
C VAL A 59 9.18 60.43 -19.30
N ARG A 60 8.63 59.31 -19.78
CA ARG A 60 7.21 59.26 -20.19
C ARG A 60 6.35 58.12 -19.63
N PHE A 61 6.91 57.23 -18.81
CA PHE A 61 6.14 56.16 -18.19
C PHE A 61 6.45 56.07 -16.71
N GLU A 62 5.59 56.66 -15.88
CA GLU A 62 5.40 56.14 -14.54
C GLU A 62 4.91 54.70 -14.73
N VAL A 63 5.68 53.73 -14.26
CA VAL A 63 5.24 52.32 -14.27
C VAL A 63 3.90 52.31 -13.55
N ASP A 64 2.80 52.07 -14.28
CA ASP A 64 1.47 52.07 -13.70
C ASP A 64 1.35 50.87 -12.76
N LYS A 65 1.76 51.12 -11.51
CA LYS A 65 1.75 50.15 -10.42
C LYS A 65 0.33 49.65 -10.20
N VAL A 66 -0.70 50.47 -10.51
CA VAL A 66 -2.11 50.11 -10.38
C VAL A 66 -2.48 49.06 -11.43
N GLU A 67 -1.99 49.17 -12.65
CA GLU A 67 -2.26 48.17 -13.71
C GLU A 67 -1.53 46.84 -13.46
N ILE A 68 -0.29 46.89 -12.96
CA ILE A 68 0.44 45.69 -12.52
C ILE A 68 -0.27 45.01 -11.35
N GLU A 69 -0.79 45.78 -10.39
CA GLU A 69 -1.51 45.21 -9.24
C GLU A 69 -2.85 44.60 -9.65
N LYS A 70 -3.60 45.24 -10.57
CA LYS A 70 -4.82 44.68 -11.16
C LYS A 70 -4.58 43.34 -11.86
N ILE A 71 -3.47 43.22 -12.61
CA ILE A 71 -3.09 41.94 -13.24
C ILE A 71 -2.75 40.90 -12.18
N LYS A 72 -1.97 41.26 -11.15
CA LYS A 72 -1.65 40.33 -10.05
C LYS A 72 -2.90 39.87 -9.32
N GLU A 73 -3.85 40.75 -9.03
CA GLU A 73 -5.11 40.42 -8.36
C GLU A 73 -5.94 39.47 -9.22
N LYS A 74 -6.13 39.78 -10.51
CA LYS A 74 -6.85 38.92 -11.46
C LYS A 74 -6.26 37.52 -11.54
N TYR A 75 -4.92 37.41 -11.64
CA TYR A 75 -4.25 36.12 -11.68
C TYR A 75 -4.20 35.42 -10.32
N ALA A 76 -4.16 36.17 -9.22
CA ALA A 76 -4.25 35.61 -7.86
C ALA A 76 -5.62 34.98 -7.62
N GLU A 77 -6.71 35.58 -8.11
CA GLU A 77 -8.04 34.98 -8.07
C GLU A 77 -8.13 33.71 -8.92
N LEU A 78 -7.65 33.74 -10.17
CA LEU A 78 -7.63 32.55 -11.03
C LEU A 78 -6.78 31.42 -10.43
N ILE A 79 -5.63 31.74 -9.82
CA ILE A 79 -4.79 30.76 -9.11
C ILE A 79 -5.50 30.24 -7.85
N LYS A 80 -6.24 31.09 -7.13
CA LYS A 80 -7.02 30.70 -5.94
C LYS A 80 -8.17 29.78 -6.32
N GLN A 81 -8.85 30.04 -7.43
CA GLN A 81 -9.93 29.22 -7.98
C GLN A 81 -9.40 27.87 -8.44
N ALA A 82 -8.32 27.84 -9.23
CA ALA A 82 -7.67 26.59 -9.64
C ALA A 82 -7.09 25.78 -8.46
N LYS A 83 -6.58 26.44 -7.41
CA LYS A 83 -6.16 25.77 -6.16
C LYS A 83 -7.34 25.27 -5.33
N SER A 84 -8.51 25.90 -5.43
CA SER A 84 -9.74 25.40 -4.81
C SER A 84 -10.17 24.13 -5.53
N GLU A 85 -10.33 24.18 -6.85
CA GLU A 85 -10.70 23.04 -7.67
C GLU A 85 -9.72 21.86 -7.53
N TYR A 86 -8.41 22.13 -7.46
CA TYR A 86 -7.41 21.10 -7.16
C TYR A 86 -7.56 20.50 -5.75
N ARG A 87 -7.85 21.32 -4.74
CA ARG A 87 -8.11 20.84 -3.36
C ARG A 87 -9.39 20.05 -3.30
N ASP A 88 -10.42 20.49 -4.00
CA ASP A 88 -11.71 19.85 -4.08
C ASP A 88 -11.57 18.51 -4.79
N HIS A 89 -10.88 18.43 -5.92
CA HIS A 89 -10.60 17.17 -6.63
C HIS A 89 -9.71 16.21 -5.80
N LYS A 90 -8.74 16.74 -5.04
CA LYS A 90 -7.93 15.95 -4.08
C LYS A 90 -8.75 15.48 -2.87
N TYR A 91 -9.75 16.25 -2.45
CA TYR A 91 -10.69 15.92 -1.37
C TYR A 91 -11.76 14.94 -1.85
N TYR A 92 -12.23 15.03 -3.10
CA TYR A 92 -13.13 14.07 -3.75
C TYR A 92 -12.42 12.73 -4.00
N ASN A 93 -11.13 12.73 -4.33
CA ASN A 93 -10.29 11.51 -4.29
C ASN A 93 -10.14 10.92 -2.87
N LYS A 94 -10.50 11.66 -1.83
CA LYS A 94 -10.54 11.22 -0.42
C LYS A 94 -11.95 10.82 0.02
N LEU A 95 -12.98 11.18 -0.74
CA LEU A 95 -14.37 10.83 -0.46
C LEU A 95 -14.65 9.43 -0.99
N LYS A 96 -15.16 8.59 -0.09
CA LYS A 96 -15.49 7.18 -0.30
C LYS A 96 -16.68 6.95 -1.27
N GLU A 97 -17.06 7.93 -2.09
CA GLU A 97 -18.21 7.93 -3.01
C GLU A 97 -18.18 9.21 -3.88
N THR A 98 -18.48 9.11 -5.18
CA THR A 98 -18.62 10.28 -6.08
C THR A 98 -19.88 11.10 -5.75
N PRO A 99 -19.98 12.38 -6.16
CA PRO A 99 -21.19 13.18 -5.97
C PRO A 99 -22.46 12.55 -6.58
N ALA A 100 -22.34 11.88 -7.73
CA ALA A 100 -23.43 11.19 -8.40
C ALA A 100 -23.90 9.95 -7.62
N GLU A 101 -22.96 9.11 -7.16
CA GLU A 101 -23.26 7.94 -6.34
C GLU A 101 -23.91 8.34 -4.99
N LYS A 102 -23.40 9.41 -4.36
CA LYS A 102 -23.97 9.95 -3.11
C LYS A 102 -25.40 10.46 -3.32
N ALA A 103 -25.68 11.12 -4.43
CA ALA A 103 -27.02 11.59 -4.78
C ALA A 103 -27.98 10.41 -4.98
N ALA A 104 -27.59 9.41 -5.76
CA ALA A 104 -28.38 8.20 -5.99
C ALA A 104 -28.67 7.43 -4.69
N ARG A 105 -27.70 7.34 -3.78
CA ARG A 105 -27.89 6.69 -2.47
C ARG A 105 -28.82 7.49 -1.56
N LEU A 106 -28.70 8.81 -1.53
CA LEU A 106 -29.61 9.69 -0.79
C LEU A 106 -31.05 9.56 -1.31
N GLU A 107 -31.22 9.38 -2.62
CA GLU A 107 -32.52 9.14 -3.24
C GLU A 107 -33.13 7.81 -2.78
N LYS A 108 -32.34 6.72 -2.77
CA LYS A 108 -32.77 5.41 -2.22
C LYS A 108 -33.17 5.50 -0.75
N ILE A 109 -32.40 6.21 0.07
CA ILE A 109 -32.72 6.44 1.49
C ILE A 109 -34.04 7.23 1.64
N LYS A 110 -34.24 8.26 0.82
CA LYS A 110 -35.50 9.04 0.82
C LYS A 110 -36.69 8.17 0.41
N ALA A 111 -36.53 7.33 -0.63
CA ALA A 111 -37.57 6.41 -1.07
C ALA A 111 -37.91 5.36 0.01
N ALA A 112 -36.90 4.73 0.63
CA ALA A 112 -37.09 3.78 1.72
C ALA A 112 -37.80 4.43 2.92
N LYS A 113 -37.42 5.67 3.27
CA LYS A 113 -38.08 6.43 4.34
C LYS A 113 -39.54 6.74 4.00
N ALA A 114 -39.84 7.13 2.75
CA ALA A 114 -41.22 7.39 2.32
C ALA A 114 -42.08 6.11 2.37
N ALA A 115 -41.54 4.98 1.88
CA ALA A 115 -42.23 3.69 1.95
C ALA A 115 -42.48 3.24 3.39
N TYR A 116 -41.49 3.38 4.28
CA TYR A 116 -41.66 3.11 5.71
C TYR A 116 -42.78 3.96 6.33
N LEU A 117 -42.83 5.26 6.03
CA LEU A 117 -43.88 6.16 6.55
C LEU A 117 -45.28 5.76 6.08
N GLU A 118 -45.44 5.27 4.85
CA GLU A 118 -46.72 4.71 4.40
C GLU A 118 -47.04 3.38 5.10
N ARG A 119 -46.04 2.51 5.27
CA ARG A 119 -46.23 1.19 5.93
C ARG A 119 -46.66 1.28 7.38
N ILE A 120 -46.34 2.36 8.10
CA ILE A 120 -46.72 2.53 9.52
C ILE A 120 -48.06 3.25 9.74
N LYS A 121 -48.67 3.84 8.70
CA LYS A 121 -49.95 4.55 8.86
C LYS A 121 -51.05 3.58 9.25
N GLY A 122 -51.72 3.88 10.37
CA GLY A 122 -52.87 3.10 10.86
C GLY A 122 -52.53 1.76 11.51
N LYS A 123 -51.25 1.46 11.76
CA LYS A 123 -50.80 0.23 12.43
C LYS A 123 -50.72 0.38 13.94
N SER A 124 -50.81 -0.75 14.65
CA SER A 124 -50.64 -0.82 16.10
C SER A 124 -49.18 -0.64 16.53
N PRO A 125 -48.89 -0.28 17.80
CA PRO A 125 -47.53 -0.05 18.29
C PRO A 125 -46.55 -1.23 18.06
N ASP A 126 -47.03 -2.46 18.18
CA ASP A 126 -46.21 -3.67 18.02
C ASP A 126 -45.84 -3.91 16.54
N GLU A 127 -46.78 -3.65 15.62
CA GLU A 127 -46.54 -3.74 14.19
C GLU A 127 -45.59 -2.63 13.71
N VAL A 128 -45.67 -1.43 14.31
CA VAL A 128 -44.74 -0.33 14.04
C VAL A 128 -43.32 -0.71 14.46
N ALA A 129 -43.13 -1.41 15.58
CA ALA A 129 -41.82 -1.89 16.00
C ALA A 129 -41.21 -2.89 15.00
N HIS A 130 -42.02 -3.81 14.47
CA HIS A 130 -41.59 -4.75 13.45
C HIS A 130 -41.20 -4.06 12.13
N GLU A 131 -42.04 -3.14 11.65
CA GLU A 131 -41.76 -2.35 10.43
C GLU A 131 -40.51 -1.48 10.58
N LYS A 132 -40.25 -0.96 11.78
CA LYS A 132 -39.04 -0.19 12.07
C LYS A 132 -37.78 -1.05 12.00
N ALA A 133 -37.83 -2.31 12.45
CA ALA A 133 -36.70 -3.24 12.33
C ALA A 133 -36.39 -3.56 10.86
N LEU A 134 -37.42 -3.80 10.04
CA LEU A 134 -37.28 -4.02 8.60
C LEU A 134 -36.71 -2.80 7.88
N TYR A 135 -37.19 -1.59 8.21
CA TYR A 135 -36.64 -0.34 7.68
C TYR A 135 -35.17 -0.15 8.05
N GLN A 136 -34.77 -0.48 9.29
CA GLN A 136 -33.36 -0.40 9.68
C GLN A 136 -32.48 -1.37 8.88
N ALA A 137 -32.95 -2.61 8.65
CA ALA A 137 -32.24 -3.58 7.82
C ALA A 137 -32.12 -3.10 6.35
N GLU A 138 -33.18 -2.53 5.79
CA GLU A 138 -33.20 -1.95 4.42
C GLU A 138 -32.19 -0.79 4.30
N ILE A 139 -32.16 0.11 5.29
CA ILE A 139 -31.16 1.20 5.34
C ILE A 139 -29.74 0.64 5.46
N GLU A 140 -29.54 -0.38 6.27
CA GLU A 140 -28.23 -1.00 6.45
C GLU A 140 -27.74 -1.66 5.15
N GLU A 141 -28.63 -2.27 4.37
CA GLU A 141 -28.33 -2.82 3.06
C GLU A 141 -27.99 -1.72 2.03
N ILE A 142 -28.76 -0.63 1.98
CA ILE A 142 -28.45 0.55 1.16
C ILE A 142 -27.08 1.13 1.54
N MET A 143 -26.76 1.16 2.84
CA MET A 143 -25.46 1.65 3.31
C MET A 143 -24.29 0.71 2.96
N LYS A 144 -24.54 -0.61 2.83
CA LYS A 144 -23.55 -1.59 2.33
C LYS A 144 -23.26 -1.41 0.84
N THR A 145 -24.19 -0.87 0.05
CA THR A 145 -23.96 -0.56 -1.39
C THR A 145 -23.06 0.66 -1.63
N LYS A 146 -22.65 1.36 -0.57
CA LYS A 146 -21.66 2.42 -0.67
C LYS A 146 -20.40 1.85 -1.29
N THR A 147 -20.09 2.27 -2.52
CA THR A 147 -18.84 1.96 -3.22
C THR A 147 -17.69 2.60 -2.47
N ASN A 148 -17.28 2.00 -1.35
CA ASN A 148 -15.94 2.25 -0.82
C ASN A 148 -15.03 1.73 -1.93
N TYR A 149 -14.48 2.64 -2.75
CA TYR A 149 -13.21 2.36 -3.42
C TYR A 149 -12.34 1.76 -2.34
N ALA A 150 -12.13 0.44 -2.40
CA ALA A 150 -11.38 -0.27 -1.40
C ALA A 150 -10.04 0.43 -1.39
N ASN A 151 -9.82 1.26 -0.36
CA ASN A 151 -8.56 1.95 -0.23
C ASN A 151 -7.58 0.80 -0.14
N THR A 152 -6.77 0.55 -1.16
CA THR A 152 -5.86 -0.59 -1.17
C THR A 152 -5.00 -0.54 0.09
N MET A 153 -4.71 0.67 0.60
CA MET A 153 -4.04 0.89 1.89
C MET A 153 -4.82 0.37 3.11
N SER A 154 -6.15 0.25 3.05
CA SER A 154 -6.96 -0.41 4.08
C SER A 154 -6.88 -1.94 4.01
N LYS A 155 -6.41 -2.50 2.89
CA LYS A 155 -6.17 -3.94 2.74
C LYS A 155 -4.69 -4.31 2.85
N MET A 156 -3.82 -3.32 3.00
CA MET A 156 -2.39 -3.48 3.23
C MET A 156 -2.07 -3.19 4.69
N GLN A 157 -1.30 -4.05 5.35
CA GLN A 157 -0.86 -3.85 6.73
C GLN A 157 0.65 -4.12 6.86
N MET A 158 1.24 -3.63 7.95
CA MET A 158 2.68 -3.76 8.19
C MET A 158 2.96 -4.42 9.53
N VAL A 159 3.89 -5.38 9.52
CA VAL A 159 4.54 -5.95 10.69
C VAL A 159 5.95 -5.36 10.73
N PHE A 160 6.26 -4.65 11.81
CA PHE A 160 7.52 -3.93 11.96
C PHE A 160 8.62 -4.82 12.54
N GLN A 161 9.87 -4.42 12.32
CA GLN A 161 11.09 -5.09 12.75
C GLN A 161 11.19 -5.22 14.28
N ASP A 162 10.88 -4.15 15.01
CA ASP A 162 10.97 -4.13 16.48
C ASP A 162 9.58 -4.33 17.13
N PRO A 163 9.29 -5.52 17.71
CA PRO A 163 8.04 -5.75 18.42
C PRO A 163 7.89 -4.91 19.68
N ILE A 164 8.97 -4.44 20.30
CA ILE A 164 8.93 -3.65 21.53
C ILE A 164 8.59 -2.21 21.19
N ALA A 165 9.33 -1.59 20.28
CA ALA A 165 9.11 -0.19 19.92
C ALA A 165 7.81 0.01 19.14
N SER A 166 7.32 -1.02 18.44
CA SER A 166 6.07 -0.92 17.67
C SER A 166 4.79 -1.02 18.49
N LEU A 167 4.86 -1.44 19.76
CA LEU A 167 3.70 -1.58 20.65
C LEU A 167 3.67 -0.44 21.68
N ASN A 168 2.50 0.17 21.89
CA ASN A 168 2.36 1.20 22.90
C ASN A 168 2.42 0.57 24.31
N PRO A 169 3.44 0.84 25.13
CA PRO A 169 3.63 0.17 26.42
C PRO A 169 2.56 0.56 27.46
N ARG A 170 1.79 1.62 27.22
CA ARG A 170 0.74 2.11 28.12
C ARG A 170 -0.64 1.53 27.81
N MET A 171 -0.77 0.76 26.72
CA MET A 171 -2.01 0.12 26.31
C MET A 171 -1.95 -1.37 26.64
N ILE A 172 -3.08 -1.95 27.00
CA ILE A 172 -3.21 -3.40 27.09
C ILE A 172 -3.29 -4.03 25.70
N VAL A 173 -2.99 -5.32 25.59
CA VAL A 173 -2.96 -6.06 24.32
C VAL A 173 -4.28 -5.94 23.55
N LYS A 174 -5.42 -6.01 24.25
CA LYS A 174 -6.74 -5.82 23.64
C LYS A 174 -6.86 -4.49 22.90
N ASP A 175 -6.42 -3.40 23.53
CA ASP A 175 -6.56 -2.06 22.95
C ASP A 175 -5.61 -1.89 21.77
N ILE A 176 -4.39 -2.42 21.87
CA ILE A 176 -3.42 -2.43 20.78
C ILE A 176 -3.96 -3.17 19.56
N ILE A 177 -4.51 -4.37 19.75
CA ILE A 177 -5.02 -5.20 18.65
C ILE A 177 -6.30 -4.57 18.09
N SER A 178 -7.22 -4.11 18.93
CA SER A 178 -8.51 -3.58 18.48
C SER A 178 -8.46 -2.18 17.87
N GLU A 179 -7.36 -1.42 18.05
CA GLU A 179 -7.21 -0.06 17.56
C GLU A 179 -7.57 0.08 16.07
N GLY A 180 -7.11 -0.87 15.25
CA GLY A 180 -7.41 -0.91 13.81
C GLY A 180 -8.91 -1.03 13.50
N LEU A 181 -9.66 -1.80 14.29
CA LEU A 181 -11.12 -1.93 14.15
C LEU A 181 -11.83 -0.64 14.55
N VAL A 182 -11.42 -0.05 15.67
CA VAL A 182 -11.99 1.20 16.21
C VAL A 182 -11.77 2.35 15.22
N ILE A 183 -10.58 2.47 14.62
CA ILE A 183 -10.27 3.48 13.61
C ILE A 183 -11.14 3.28 12.34
N ARG A 184 -11.44 2.03 11.99
CA ARG A 184 -12.30 1.71 10.84
C ARG A 184 -13.79 1.93 11.09
N GLY A 185 -14.18 2.25 12.32
CA GLY A 185 -15.54 2.62 12.69
C GLY A 185 -16.33 1.52 13.39
N GLU A 186 -15.68 0.40 13.76
CA GLU A 186 -16.33 -0.56 14.66
C GLU A 186 -16.54 0.10 16.04
N ARG A 187 -17.73 -0.10 16.59
CA ARG A 187 -18.17 0.48 17.86
C ARG A 187 -18.80 -0.55 18.78
N ASN A 188 -19.18 -1.72 18.27
CA ASN A 188 -19.73 -2.80 19.06
C ASN A 188 -18.61 -3.50 19.85
N LYS A 189 -18.63 -3.32 21.17
CA LYS A 189 -17.63 -3.89 22.07
C LYS A 189 -17.61 -5.42 22.05
N ALA A 190 -18.76 -6.07 21.94
CA ALA A 190 -18.85 -7.53 21.91
C ALA A 190 -18.19 -8.10 20.65
N VAL A 191 -18.43 -7.45 19.49
CA VAL A 191 -17.80 -7.82 18.22
C VAL A 191 -16.28 -7.62 18.27
N ILE A 192 -15.82 -6.50 18.85
CA ILE A 192 -14.39 -6.24 19.02
C ILE A 192 -13.75 -7.33 19.89
N GLU A 193 -14.37 -7.67 21.02
CA GLU A 193 -13.86 -8.65 21.96
C GLU A 193 -13.80 -10.06 21.34
N GLU A 194 -14.86 -10.47 20.63
CA GLU A 194 -14.87 -11.73 19.88
C GLU A 194 -13.74 -11.79 18.85
N LYS A 195 -13.56 -10.72 18.06
CA LYS A 195 -12.47 -10.65 17.07
C LYS A 195 -11.08 -10.67 17.70
N VAL A 196 -10.89 -9.96 18.82
CA VAL A 196 -9.62 -9.95 19.55
C VAL A 196 -9.29 -11.35 20.08
N ASN A 197 -10.26 -12.03 20.69
CA ASN A 197 -10.03 -13.38 21.22
C ASN A 197 -9.70 -14.37 20.10
N LYS A 198 -10.42 -14.28 18.98
CA LYS A 198 -10.16 -15.11 17.80
C LYS A 198 -8.77 -14.87 17.21
N ILE A 199 -8.34 -13.61 17.09
CA ILE A 199 -7.01 -13.34 16.52
C ILE A 199 -5.88 -13.73 17.47
N LEU A 200 -6.08 -13.61 18.78
CA LEU A 200 -5.11 -14.07 19.77
C LEU A 200 -4.88 -15.57 19.63
N ASP A 201 -5.96 -16.35 19.57
CA ASP A 201 -5.90 -17.80 19.39
C ASP A 201 -5.16 -18.17 18.09
N MET A 202 -5.50 -17.49 16.99
CA MET A 202 -4.88 -17.68 15.68
C MET A 202 -3.37 -17.40 15.68
N VAL A 203 -2.89 -16.46 16.50
CA VAL A 203 -1.43 -16.21 16.63
C VAL A 203 -0.79 -17.05 17.75
N GLY A 204 -1.50 -18.02 18.34
CA GLY A 204 -0.99 -18.89 19.40
C GLY A 204 -0.90 -18.23 20.77
N LEU A 205 -1.80 -17.28 21.07
CA LEU A 205 -1.95 -16.62 22.37
C LEU A 205 -3.33 -16.92 22.95
N ILE A 206 -3.42 -17.08 24.27
CA ILE A 206 -4.71 -17.30 24.93
C ILE A 206 -5.48 -15.99 25.12
N PRO A 207 -6.83 -16.00 25.13
CA PRO A 207 -7.66 -14.80 25.35
C PRO A 207 -7.31 -14.01 26.63
N ASP A 208 -6.90 -14.68 27.71
CA ASP A 208 -6.47 -14.05 28.97
C ASP A 208 -5.27 -13.09 28.81
N HIS A 209 -4.52 -13.22 27.71
CA HIS A 209 -3.45 -12.29 27.37
C HIS A 209 -3.97 -10.89 26.98
N ALA A 210 -5.25 -10.76 26.60
CA ALA A 210 -5.84 -9.50 26.14
C ALA A 210 -5.80 -8.39 27.20
N THR A 211 -5.86 -8.74 28.49
CA THR A 211 -5.88 -7.77 29.60
C THR A 211 -4.49 -7.40 30.13
N ARG A 212 -3.43 -7.99 29.56
CA ARG A 212 -2.03 -7.75 29.97
C ARG A 212 -1.40 -6.63 29.16
N TYR A 213 -0.30 -6.09 29.66
CA TYR A 213 0.53 -5.10 28.97
C TYR A 213 1.66 -5.77 28.17
N PRO A 214 2.16 -5.14 27.08
CA PRO A 214 3.24 -5.69 26.26
C PRO A 214 4.49 -6.11 27.04
N HIS A 215 4.84 -5.38 28.11
CA HIS A 215 6.04 -5.67 28.90
C HIS A 215 5.99 -7.02 29.65
N GLU A 216 4.80 -7.60 29.81
CA GLU A 216 4.57 -8.90 30.46
C GLU A 216 4.80 -10.09 29.52
N PHE A 217 5.18 -9.84 28.26
CA PHE A 217 5.38 -10.85 27.23
C PHE A 217 6.85 -11.00 26.82
N SER A 218 7.23 -12.21 26.39
CA SER A 218 8.50 -12.49 25.72
C SER A 218 8.59 -11.81 24.34
N GLY A 219 9.79 -11.69 23.77
CA GLY A 219 9.98 -11.10 22.44
C GLY A 219 9.14 -11.75 21.34
N GLY A 220 9.09 -13.10 21.32
CA GLY A 220 8.27 -13.85 20.37
C GLY A 220 6.77 -13.62 20.55
N GLN A 221 6.29 -13.53 21.80
CA GLN A 221 4.88 -13.21 22.08
C GLN A 221 4.52 -11.77 21.68
N ARG A 222 5.42 -10.80 21.89
CA ARG A 222 5.23 -9.43 21.40
C ARG A 222 5.18 -9.38 19.87
N GLN A 223 5.99 -10.18 19.19
CA GLN A 223 5.91 -10.31 17.73
C GLN A 223 4.56 -10.88 17.28
N ARG A 224 4.05 -11.91 17.97
CA ARG A 224 2.70 -12.45 17.74
C ARG A 224 1.61 -11.39 17.94
N ILE A 225 1.73 -10.54 18.97
CA ILE A 225 0.82 -9.39 19.17
C ILE A 225 0.92 -8.40 18.00
N GLY A 226 2.12 -8.10 17.52
CA GLY A 226 2.34 -7.24 16.34
C GLY A 226 1.69 -7.80 15.07
N ILE A 227 1.80 -9.12 14.86
CA ILE A 227 1.13 -9.84 13.76
C ILE A 227 -0.39 -9.78 13.94
N ALA A 228 -0.91 -10.06 15.13
CA ALA A 228 -2.34 -10.00 15.43
C ALA A 228 -2.93 -8.61 15.16
N ARG A 229 -2.22 -7.55 15.57
CA ARG A 229 -2.61 -6.16 15.29
C ARG A 229 -2.72 -5.89 13.78
N ALA A 230 -1.82 -6.43 12.97
CA ALA A 230 -1.89 -6.29 11.52
C ALA A 230 -3.06 -7.10 10.92
N LEU A 231 -3.35 -8.29 11.46
CA LEU A 231 -4.36 -9.20 10.91
C LEU A 231 -5.80 -8.88 11.30
N ILE A 232 -6.02 -8.29 12.47
CA ILE A 232 -7.36 -8.01 13.04
C ILE A 232 -8.32 -7.27 12.09
N VAL A 233 -7.75 -6.58 11.11
CA VAL A 233 -8.47 -5.77 10.13
C VAL A 233 -8.68 -6.46 8.78
N ASP A 234 -8.48 -7.79 8.74
CA ASP A 234 -8.69 -8.67 7.59
C ASP A 234 -7.97 -8.16 6.31
N PRO A 235 -6.62 -8.00 6.36
CA PRO A 235 -5.83 -7.55 5.21
C PRO A 235 -5.76 -8.60 4.11
N ASP A 236 -5.47 -8.16 2.89
CA ASP A 236 -5.16 -9.05 1.76
C ASP A 236 -3.63 -9.08 1.50
N PHE A 237 -2.91 -8.06 2.00
CA PHE A 237 -1.46 -7.89 1.81
C PHE A 237 -0.75 -7.44 3.09
N ILE A 238 0.38 -8.07 3.40
CA ILE A 238 1.22 -7.73 4.56
C ILE A 238 2.64 -7.43 4.11
N ILE A 239 3.19 -6.34 4.62
CA ILE A 239 4.63 -6.05 4.58
C ILE A 239 5.21 -6.50 5.92
N ALA A 240 6.07 -7.51 5.90
CA ALA A 240 6.76 -7.99 7.08
C ALA A 240 8.22 -7.54 6.99
N ASP A 241 8.52 -6.44 7.70
CA ASP A 241 9.84 -5.81 7.68
C ASP A 241 10.72 -6.39 8.78
N GLU A 242 11.67 -7.25 8.41
CA GLU A 242 12.54 -8.00 9.32
C GLU A 242 11.82 -8.57 10.57
N PRO A 243 10.72 -9.32 10.39
CA PRO A 243 9.82 -9.69 11.49
C PRO A 243 10.42 -10.69 12.50
N ILE A 244 11.68 -11.07 12.35
CA ILE A 244 12.37 -12.09 13.14
C ILE A 244 13.75 -11.68 13.63
N SER A 245 14.28 -10.50 13.23
CA SER A 245 15.70 -10.17 13.43
C SER A 245 16.12 -10.00 14.89
N ALA A 246 15.19 -9.64 15.78
CA ALA A 246 15.44 -9.45 17.21
C ALA A 246 15.15 -10.72 18.06
N LEU A 247 14.97 -11.90 17.44
CA LEU A 247 14.51 -13.11 18.12
C LEU A 247 15.57 -14.22 18.09
N ASP A 248 15.57 -15.06 19.12
CA ASP A 248 16.37 -16.29 19.16
C ASP A 248 15.97 -17.26 18.04
N VAL A 249 16.92 -18.04 17.53
CA VAL A 249 16.75 -18.95 16.36
C VAL A 249 15.52 -19.86 16.49
N SER A 250 15.26 -20.41 17.68
CA SER A 250 14.10 -21.27 17.92
C SER A 250 12.77 -20.52 17.81
N ILE A 251 12.72 -19.26 18.25
CA ILE A 251 11.55 -18.39 18.15
C ILE A 251 11.36 -17.90 16.71
N GLN A 252 12.44 -17.60 15.99
CA GLN A 252 12.36 -17.26 14.56
C GLN A 252 11.64 -18.35 13.78
N ALA A 253 12.02 -19.62 13.97
CA ALA A 253 11.37 -20.75 13.32
C ALA A 253 9.86 -20.84 13.64
N GLN A 254 9.48 -20.60 14.90
CA GLN A 254 8.07 -20.59 15.30
C GLN A 254 7.26 -19.46 14.64
N ILE A 255 7.85 -18.26 14.51
CA ILE A 255 7.20 -17.12 13.85
C ILE A 255 7.09 -17.36 12.33
N LEU A 256 8.11 -17.93 11.70
CA LEU A 256 8.07 -18.29 10.28
C LEU A 256 6.99 -19.33 9.98
N ASN A 257 6.88 -20.37 10.81
CA ASN A 257 5.83 -21.37 10.67
C ASN A 257 4.44 -20.73 10.83
N LEU A 258 4.25 -19.90 11.86
CA LEU A 258 3.01 -19.14 12.04
C LEU A 258 2.66 -18.32 10.77
N LEU A 259 3.59 -17.54 10.24
CA LEU A 259 3.35 -16.73 9.04
C LEU A 259 3.02 -17.59 7.81
N ASN A 260 3.62 -18.77 7.69
CA ASN A 260 3.35 -19.69 6.59
C ASN A 260 1.94 -20.32 6.70
N ASP A 261 1.53 -20.66 7.91
CA ASP A 261 0.18 -21.19 8.18
C ASP A 261 -0.87 -20.12 7.89
N LEU A 262 -0.67 -18.89 8.38
CA LEU A 262 -1.52 -17.74 8.09
C LEU A 262 -1.59 -17.42 6.59
N LYS A 263 -0.45 -17.48 5.88
CA LYS A 263 -0.39 -17.29 4.42
C LYS A 263 -1.33 -18.27 3.71
N LYS A 264 -1.32 -19.54 4.11
CA LYS A 264 -2.14 -20.61 3.51
C LYS A 264 -3.61 -20.49 3.89
N GLU A 265 -3.91 -20.31 5.18
CA GLU A 265 -5.28 -20.29 5.68
C GLU A 265 -6.07 -19.07 5.22
N LEU A 266 -5.41 -17.90 5.16
CA LEU A 266 -6.06 -16.62 4.85
C LEU A 266 -5.84 -16.17 3.41
N GLY A 267 -5.05 -16.90 2.62
CA GLY A 267 -4.70 -16.52 1.24
C GLY A 267 -3.93 -15.19 1.17
N LEU A 268 -3.12 -14.88 2.19
CA LEU A 268 -2.41 -13.61 2.31
C LEU A 268 -1.26 -13.51 1.31
N THR A 269 -1.11 -12.33 0.71
CA THR A 269 0.13 -11.98 0.01
C THR A 269 1.08 -11.32 1.00
N ILE A 270 2.31 -11.83 1.13
CA ILE A 270 3.30 -11.32 2.07
C ILE A 270 4.54 -10.83 1.32
N LEU A 271 4.88 -9.55 1.48
CA LEU A 271 6.20 -9.02 1.16
C LEU A 271 7.09 -9.17 2.39
N PHE A 272 8.00 -10.13 2.35
CA PHE A 272 8.91 -10.42 3.44
C PHE A 272 10.27 -9.77 3.18
N ILE A 273 10.73 -8.95 4.10
CA ILE A 273 12.03 -8.26 4.03
C ILE A 273 12.93 -8.89 5.09
N ALA A 274 14.09 -9.39 4.67
CA ALA A 274 15.09 -9.93 5.56
C ALA A 274 16.48 -9.83 4.94
N HIS A 275 17.49 -9.80 5.80
CA HIS A 275 18.90 -9.84 5.40
C HIS A 275 19.48 -11.26 5.40
N ASP A 276 18.84 -12.23 6.06
CA ASP A 276 19.27 -13.64 6.07
C ASP A 276 18.63 -14.42 4.90
N LEU A 277 19.44 -14.74 3.89
CA LEU A 277 19.01 -15.51 2.73
C LEU A 277 18.55 -16.94 3.07
N SER A 278 19.03 -17.55 4.16
CA SER A 278 18.62 -18.90 4.59
C SER A 278 17.13 -18.91 4.97
N VAL A 279 16.69 -17.86 5.67
CA VAL A 279 15.29 -17.63 6.03
C VAL A 279 14.45 -17.37 4.78
N VAL A 280 14.93 -16.47 3.92
CA VAL A 280 14.20 -16.07 2.71
C VAL A 280 14.00 -17.28 1.78
N LYS A 281 15.00 -18.17 1.67
CA LYS A 281 14.91 -19.41 0.88
C LYS A 281 13.73 -20.28 1.30
N TYR A 282 13.53 -20.44 2.62
CA TYR A 282 12.50 -21.29 3.20
C TYR A 282 11.09 -20.69 3.07
N PHE A 283 10.96 -19.37 3.20
CA PHE A 283 9.66 -18.70 3.32
C PHE A 283 9.10 -18.17 1.99
N CYS A 284 9.97 -17.66 1.10
CA CYS A 284 9.54 -16.90 -0.07
C CYS A 284 9.44 -17.77 -1.33
N ASP A 285 8.38 -17.54 -2.12
CA ASP A 285 8.25 -18.18 -3.44
C ASP A 285 9.20 -17.52 -4.47
N ARG A 286 9.40 -16.20 -4.33
CA ARG A 286 10.25 -15.36 -5.19
C ARG A 286 11.10 -14.43 -4.33
N ILE A 287 12.28 -14.11 -4.82
CA ILE A 287 13.27 -13.31 -4.08
C ILE A 287 13.77 -12.19 -4.98
N ALA A 288 13.68 -10.95 -4.48
CA ALA A 288 14.31 -9.78 -5.07
C ALA A 288 15.55 -9.40 -4.25
N VAL A 289 16.72 -9.46 -4.86
CA VAL A 289 17.98 -9.00 -4.26
C VAL A 289 18.13 -7.52 -4.56
N MET A 290 18.42 -6.73 -3.52
CA MET A 290 18.61 -5.29 -3.64
C MET A 290 20.03 -4.87 -3.27
N TYR A 291 20.58 -3.93 -4.04
CA TYR A 291 21.85 -3.26 -3.76
C TYR A 291 21.69 -1.76 -3.97
N TYR A 292 22.03 -0.94 -2.96
CA TYR A 292 21.90 0.53 -2.99
C TYR A 292 20.56 1.04 -3.54
N GLY A 293 19.45 0.43 -3.09
CA GLY A 293 18.10 0.84 -3.47
C GLY A 293 17.66 0.43 -4.89
N LYS A 294 18.42 -0.45 -5.56
CA LYS A 294 18.05 -1.04 -6.85
C LYS A 294 17.84 -2.54 -6.68
N ILE A 295 16.78 -3.08 -7.30
CA ILE A 295 16.64 -4.51 -7.49
C ILE A 295 17.67 -4.91 -8.52
N VAL A 296 18.66 -5.69 -8.11
CA VAL A 296 19.75 -6.16 -8.98
C VAL A 296 19.45 -7.52 -9.60
N GLU A 297 18.64 -8.33 -8.93
CA GLU A 297 18.23 -9.64 -9.42
C GLU A 297 16.89 -10.04 -8.78
N LEU A 298 16.02 -10.68 -9.55
CA LEU A 298 14.73 -11.18 -9.08
C LEU A 298 14.41 -12.50 -9.77
N ALA A 299 14.22 -13.58 -9.01
CA ALA A 299 13.84 -14.88 -9.56
C ALA A 299 12.95 -15.66 -8.57
N SER A 300 12.51 -16.88 -8.95
CA SER A 300 11.98 -17.82 -7.95
C SER A 300 13.07 -18.16 -6.93
N SER A 301 12.68 -18.55 -5.71
CA SER A 301 13.63 -18.92 -4.66
C SER A 301 14.56 -20.05 -5.13
N GLU A 302 14.02 -21.08 -5.78
CA GLU A 302 14.82 -22.18 -6.31
C GLU A 302 15.82 -21.70 -7.38
N GLU A 303 15.34 -20.90 -8.34
CA GLU A 303 16.15 -20.41 -9.45
C GLU A 303 17.30 -19.53 -8.98
N LEU A 304 17.02 -18.58 -8.08
CA LEU A 304 18.02 -17.65 -7.57
C LEU A 304 19.18 -18.39 -6.87
N PHE A 305 18.87 -19.48 -6.16
CA PHE A 305 19.86 -20.26 -5.44
C PHE A 305 20.64 -21.23 -6.33
N GLN A 306 20.02 -21.75 -7.39
CA GLN A 306 20.66 -22.68 -8.33
C GLN A 306 21.51 -21.94 -9.37
N ASN A 307 21.00 -20.87 -9.97
CA ASN A 307 21.69 -20.12 -11.02
C ASN A 307 21.72 -18.61 -10.71
N PRO A 308 22.36 -18.18 -9.61
CA PRO A 308 22.56 -16.75 -9.37
C PRO A 308 23.41 -16.14 -10.48
N LEU A 309 22.99 -15.00 -11.02
CA LEU A 309 23.68 -14.35 -12.13
C LEU A 309 24.47 -13.13 -11.65
N HIS A 310 23.82 -12.22 -10.92
CA HIS A 310 24.43 -10.95 -10.54
C HIS A 310 25.59 -11.18 -9.55
N PRO A 311 26.77 -10.57 -9.74
CA PRO A 311 27.93 -10.79 -8.87
C PRO A 311 27.65 -10.53 -7.39
N TYR A 312 26.84 -9.52 -7.09
CA TYR A 312 26.37 -9.26 -5.71
C TYR A 312 25.54 -10.41 -5.14
N THR A 313 24.59 -10.96 -5.89
CA THR A 313 23.80 -12.13 -5.47
C THR A 313 24.70 -13.33 -5.18
N LYS A 314 25.68 -13.60 -6.06
CA LYS A 314 26.68 -14.66 -5.86
C LYS A 314 27.49 -14.44 -4.58
N SER A 315 27.92 -13.20 -4.32
CA SER A 315 28.63 -12.85 -3.09
C SER A 315 27.78 -13.15 -1.86
N LEU A 316 26.52 -12.71 -1.83
CA LEU A 316 25.62 -12.97 -0.71
C LEU A 316 25.36 -14.45 -0.48
N LEU A 317 25.10 -15.23 -1.55
CA LEU A 317 24.89 -16.67 -1.43
C LEU A 317 26.14 -17.41 -0.94
N SER A 318 27.34 -16.97 -1.34
CA SER A 318 28.61 -17.53 -0.84
C SER A 318 28.84 -17.27 0.66
N ALA A 319 28.11 -16.34 1.26
CA ALA A 319 28.16 -16.04 2.68
C ALA A 319 27.31 -17.00 3.54
N ILE A 320 26.35 -17.72 2.94
CA ILE A 320 25.43 -18.61 3.65
C ILE A 320 26.18 -19.84 4.20
N PRO A 321 26.10 -20.11 5.52
CA PRO A 321 26.69 -21.31 6.11
C PRO A 321 26.03 -22.60 5.58
N GLN A 322 26.84 -23.60 5.27
CA GLN A 322 26.39 -24.95 4.97
C GLN A 322 26.55 -25.86 6.20
N PRO A 323 25.66 -26.85 6.39
CA PRO A 323 25.75 -27.78 7.51
C PRO A 323 26.98 -28.70 7.48
N ASP A 324 27.59 -28.91 6.30
CA ASP A 324 28.74 -29.80 6.12
C ASP A 324 30.04 -29.16 6.64
N PRO A 325 30.66 -29.69 7.73
CA PRO A 325 31.86 -29.11 8.32
C PRO A 325 33.10 -29.19 7.41
N ILE A 326 33.18 -30.21 6.55
CA ILE A 326 34.32 -30.40 5.64
C ILE A 326 34.25 -29.37 4.51
N TYR A 327 33.04 -29.14 3.98
CA TYR A 327 32.79 -28.10 3.00
C TYR A 327 33.06 -26.71 3.59
N GLU A 328 32.54 -26.43 4.80
CA GLU A 328 32.72 -25.13 5.46
C GLU A 328 34.17 -24.77 5.72
N ALA A 329 35.00 -25.73 6.15
CA ALA A 329 36.42 -25.51 6.38
C ALA A 329 37.19 -25.11 5.12
N LYS A 330 36.70 -25.48 3.92
CA LYS A 330 37.34 -25.21 2.62
C LYS A 330 36.64 -24.10 1.83
N ARG A 331 35.61 -23.46 2.41
CA ARG A 331 34.73 -22.54 1.70
C ARG A 331 35.45 -21.26 1.31
N VAL A 332 35.35 -20.89 0.03
CA VAL A 332 35.84 -19.60 -0.49
C VAL A 332 34.69 -18.60 -0.50
N ARG A 333 34.85 -17.48 0.22
CA ARG A 333 33.88 -16.39 0.19
C ARG A 333 34.17 -15.49 -1.00
N VAL A 334 33.15 -15.23 -1.81
CA VAL A 334 33.27 -14.32 -2.95
C VAL A 334 32.94 -12.91 -2.47
N GLY A 335 33.92 -12.02 -2.54
CA GLY A 335 33.70 -10.58 -2.31
C GLY A 335 33.05 -9.95 -3.53
N TYR A 336 32.09 -9.05 -3.30
CA TYR A 336 31.52 -8.23 -4.36
C TYR A 336 32.31 -6.93 -4.48
N ASP A 337 32.82 -6.65 -5.68
CA ASP A 337 33.40 -5.36 -6.04
C ASP A 337 32.47 -4.64 -7.04
N PRO A 338 31.87 -3.49 -6.68
CA PRO A 338 31.01 -2.72 -7.58
C PRO A 338 31.72 -2.20 -8.84
N SER A 339 33.07 -2.10 -8.83
CA SER A 339 33.85 -1.55 -9.95
C SER A 339 33.84 -2.42 -11.21
N ILE A 340 33.42 -3.69 -11.07
CA ILE A 340 33.26 -4.63 -12.19
C ILE A 340 32.20 -4.17 -13.19
N HIS A 341 31.29 -3.31 -12.77
CA HIS A 341 30.19 -2.80 -13.58
C HIS A 341 30.59 -1.49 -14.27
N ASN A 342 30.61 -1.48 -15.62
CA ASN A 342 30.85 -0.27 -16.39
C ASN A 342 29.53 0.31 -16.95
N TYR A 343 28.83 1.08 -16.10
CA TYR A 343 27.58 1.75 -16.47
C TYR A 343 27.77 3.14 -17.10
N THR A 344 29.01 3.54 -17.38
CA THR A 344 29.30 4.84 -18.02
C THR A 344 29.05 4.83 -19.53
N VAL A 345 29.22 3.66 -20.15
CA VAL A 345 29.07 3.46 -21.61
C VAL A 345 27.61 3.15 -21.97
N ASP A 346 26.99 2.24 -21.22
CA ASP A 346 25.59 1.85 -21.41
C ASP A 346 24.87 1.75 -20.05
N LYS A 347 23.63 2.25 -20.01
CA LYS A 347 22.84 2.36 -18.79
C LYS A 347 22.15 1.04 -18.49
N PRO A 348 22.32 0.49 -17.27
CA PRO A 348 21.70 -0.76 -16.91
C PRO A 348 20.18 -0.61 -16.78
N LYS A 349 19.46 -1.69 -17.07
CA LYS A 349 18.02 -1.81 -16.89
C LYS A 349 17.71 -3.16 -16.28
N LEU A 350 16.57 -3.26 -15.60
CA LEU A 350 16.04 -4.54 -15.13
C LEU A 350 15.39 -5.24 -16.33
N VAL A 351 15.98 -6.36 -16.76
CA VAL A 351 15.55 -7.11 -17.95
C VAL A 351 15.24 -8.55 -17.55
N GLU A 352 14.15 -9.09 -18.07
CA GLU A 352 13.83 -10.51 -17.95
C GLU A 352 14.75 -11.31 -18.89
N ILE A 353 15.69 -12.07 -18.34
CA ILE A 353 16.65 -12.85 -19.13
C ILE A 353 16.10 -14.23 -19.50
N LYS A 354 15.23 -14.77 -18.65
CA LYS A 354 14.42 -15.96 -18.89
C LYS A 354 13.11 -15.82 -18.10
N PRO A 355 12.05 -16.58 -18.44
CA PRO A 355 10.75 -16.43 -17.80
C PRO A 355 10.84 -16.43 -16.26
N GLY A 356 10.44 -15.32 -15.64
CA GLY A 356 10.45 -15.14 -14.19
C GLY A 356 11.80 -14.75 -13.56
N HIS A 357 12.90 -14.66 -14.32
CA HIS A 357 14.23 -14.27 -13.85
C HIS A 357 14.64 -12.93 -14.46
N PHE A 358 14.70 -11.91 -13.63
CA PHE A 358 15.05 -10.54 -13.99
C PHE A 358 16.43 -10.20 -13.43
N ILE A 359 17.24 -9.50 -14.22
CA ILE A 359 18.57 -9.03 -13.83
C ILE A 359 18.77 -7.57 -14.24
N TYR A 360 19.40 -6.80 -13.35
CA TYR A 360 19.80 -5.43 -13.62
C TYR A 360 21.19 -5.42 -14.25
N ALA A 361 21.26 -5.12 -15.54
CA ALA A 361 22.52 -5.12 -16.29
C ALA A 361 22.45 -4.23 -17.53
N ASN A 362 23.63 -3.88 -18.07
CA ASN A 362 23.76 -3.25 -19.40
C ASN A 362 23.79 -4.30 -20.53
N GLU A 363 23.80 -3.88 -21.79
CA GLU A 363 23.76 -4.82 -22.92
C GLU A 363 24.96 -5.79 -22.97
N ALA A 364 26.15 -5.32 -22.61
CA ALA A 364 27.35 -6.15 -22.60
C ALA A 364 27.28 -7.26 -21.53
N GLU A 365 26.81 -6.91 -20.33
CA GLU A 365 26.59 -7.87 -19.25
C GLU A 365 25.48 -8.87 -19.57
N LEU A 366 24.39 -8.41 -20.19
CA LEU A 366 23.29 -9.29 -20.61
C LEU A 366 23.77 -10.37 -21.59
N LYS A 367 24.66 -10.02 -22.54
CA LYS A 367 25.28 -11.01 -23.45
C LYS A 367 26.07 -12.07 -22.67
N ASN A 368 26.85 -11.65 -21.68
CA ASN A 368 27.60 -12.59 -20.84
C ASN A 368 26.67 -13.50 -20.02
N TYR A 369 25.60 -12.94 -19.43
CA TYR A 369 24.64 -13.74 -18.67
C TYR A 369 23.86 -14.72 -19.54
N ARG A 370 23.49 -14.34 -20.78
CA ARG A 370 22.87 -15.25 -21.75
C ARG A 370 23.80 -16.39 -22.12
N ALA A 371 25.08 -16.10 -22.33
CA ALA A 371 26.10 -17.13 -22.58
C ALA A 371 26.24 -18.11 -21.40
N ILE A 372 26.22 -17.61 -20.15
CA ILE A 372 26.23 -18.45 -18.94
C ILE A 372 25.03 -19.38 -18.88
N LEU A 373 23.85 -18.90 -19.30
CA LEU A 373 22.61 -19.68 -19.32
C LEU A 373 22.46 -20.58 -20.56
N GLY A 374 23.37 -20.50 -21.54
CA GLY A 374 23.25 -21.22 -22.80
C GLY A 374 22.07 -20.76 -23.66
N ILE A 375 21.66 -19.49 -23.55
CA ILE A 375 20.60 -18.88 -24.35
C ILE A 375 21.27 -18.19 -25.55
N GLU A 376 21.15 -18.76 -26.76
CA GLU A 376 21.58 -18.11 -28.00
C GLU A 376 20.63 -16.93 -28.35
N GLU A 377 21.18 -15.89 -29.00
CA GLU A 377 20.49 -14.61 -29.29
C GLU A 377 19.25 -14.72 -30.19
#